data_AF-A0A835NIW6-F1
#
_entry.id   AF-A0A835NIW6-F1
#
_cell.length_a   1.000
_cell.length_b   1.000
_cell.length_c   1.000
_cell.angle_alpha   90.00
_cell.angle_beta   90.00
_cell.angle_gamma   90.00
#
_symmetry.space_group_name_H-M   'P 1'
#
loop_
_entity.id
_entity.type
_entity.pdbx_description
1 polymer ?
#
loop_
_entity_poly.entity_id
_entity_poly.type
_entity_poly.pdbx_seq_one_letter_code
_entity_poly.pdbx_strand_id
1 'polypeptide(L)'
;MQKYLLYNTVEPEELPTLKELSTIEICKVWSGMSRHIYRQLLKKRAVDIGIGSFAVVPAQASVAEGKVLPVERPMFILSKPLKMFYNLESDETKIPDETPVVQPDYEEIAANTHFRQEIVEQCVQETLLCFAGALRDNKEVEFSFRGIGILAVRNKVVSMTFLDGCLLELDTTGNMLKALLEDPSMMSLVAFPGQNDFSRISQDEVVTLPR
;
A
#
# COMPACT_ATOMS: atom_id res chain seq x y z
N MET A 1 7.46 6.38 14.23
CA MET A 1 6.09 6.79 13.82
C MET A 1 5.90 8.31 13.73
N GLN A 2 6.51 9.14 14.58
CA GLN A 2 6.47 10.63 14.43
C GLN A 2 7.09 11.15 13.13
N LYS A 3 7.97 10.37 12.49
CA LYS A 3 8.74 10.75 11.30
C LYS A 3 7.89 11.27 10.12
N TYR A 4 6.65 10.80 9.99
CA TYR A 4 5.78 11.15 8.86
C TYR A 4 4.62 12.08 9.25
N LEU A 5 4.68 12.71 10.43
CA LEU A 5 3.70 13.72 10.88
C LEU A 5 4.31 15.11 10.64
N LEU A 6 4.08 15.64 9.44
CA LEU A 6 4.76 16.83 8.96
C LEU A 6 3.96 18.10 9.22
N TYR A 7 4.53 19.01 10.00
CA TYR A 7 4.00 20.37 10.19
C TYR A 7 4.52 21.35 9.13
N ASN A 8 5.72 21.11 8.62
CA ASN A 8 6.40 21.97 7.65
C ASN A 8 6.57 21.27 6.30
N THR A 9 6.89 22.06 5.27
CA THR A 9 7.32 21.57 3.96
C THR A 9 8.53 20.65 4.08
N VAL A 10 8.57 19.58 3.27
CA VAL A 10 9.78 18.75 3.15
C VAL A 10 10.64 19.45 2.13
N GLU A 11 11.75 20.00 2.57
CA GLU A 11 12.67 20.67 1.67
C GLU A 11 13.47 19.64 0.87
N PRO A 12 13.87 19.96 -0.37
CA PRO A 12 14.66 19.03 -1.18
C PRO A 12 15.95 18.56 -0.48
N GLU A 13 16.54 19.36 0.41
CA GLU A 13 17.74 19.05 1.20
C GLU A 13 17.50 17.92 2.21
N GLU A 14 16.24 17.67 2.58
CA GLU A 14 15.82 16.57 3.45
C GLU A 14 15.65 15.25 2.69
N LEU A 15 15.82 15.27 1.36
CA LEU A 15 15.70 14.13 0.46
C LEU A 15 16.98 13.88 -0.36
N PRO A 16 18.17 13.76 0.29
CA PRO A 16 19.44 13.65 -0.42
C PRO A 16 19.54 12.37 -1.25
N THR A 17 18.98 11.26 -0.78
CA THR A 17 19.07 9.97 -1.48
C THR A 17 18.20 9.97 -2.73
N LEU A 18 16.97 10.50 -2.65
CA LEU A 18 16.09 10.62 -3.82
C LEU A 18 16.63 11.62 -4.85
N LYS A 19 17.38 12.64 -4.44
CA LYS A 19 18.07 13.55 -5.36
C LYS A 19 19.17 12.86 -6.17
N GLU A 20 19.84 11.87 -5.58
CA GLU A 20 20.97 11.16 -6.22
C GLU A 20 20.51 9.97 -7.07
N LEU A 21 19.42 9.30 -6.67
CA LEU A 21 18.89 8.15 -7.39
C LEU A 21 18.05 8.58 -8.59
N SER A 22 18.18 7.86 -9.70
CA SER A 22 17.24 7.97 -10.81
C SER A 22 15.88 7.36 -10.46
N THR A 23 14.82 7.81 -11.12
CA THR A 23 13.47 7.21 -10.99
C THR A 23 13.47 5.69 -11.23
N ILE A 24 14.33 5.18 -12.11
CA ILE A 24 14.45 3.73 -12.37
C ILE A 24 15.00 3.01 -11.14
N GLU A 25 15.98 3.60 -10.45
CA GLU A 25 16.60 3.04 -9.25
C GLU A 25 15.64 3.09 -8.06
N ILE A 26 14.91 4.20 -7.88
CA ILE A 26 13.85 4.32 -6.88
C ILE A 26 12.76 3.26 -7.13
N CYS A 27 12.29 3.12 -8.37
CA CYS A 27 11.35 2.07 -8.78
C CYS A 27 11.89 0.65 -8.51
N LYS A 28 13.21 0.44 -8.66
CA LYS A 28 13.87 -0.85 -8.38
C LYS A 28 13.86 -1.17 -6.89
N VAL A 29 14.15 -0.19 -6.03
CA VAL A 29 14.04 -0.32 -4.57
C VAL A 29 12.62 -0.69 -4.16
N TRP A 30 11.62 0.05 -4.64
CA TRP A 30 10.22 -0.22 -4.32
C TRP A 30 9.67 -1.50 -4.95
N SER A 31 10.22 -1.96 -6.07
CA SER A 31 9.96 -3.31 -6.59
C SER A 31 10.48 -4.39 -5.63
N GLY A 32 11.64 -4.18 -5.02
CA GLY A 32 12.19 -5.05 -3.97
C GLY A 32 11.32 -5.05 -2.71
N MET A 33 10.91 -3.86 -2.24
CA MET A 33 9.99 -3.69 -1.11
C MET A 33 8.65 -4.39 -1.36
N SER A 34 8.05 -4.19 -2.54
CA SER A 34 6.77 -4.83 -2.91
C SER A 34 6.88 -6.35 -2.89
N ARG A 35 7.98 -6.91 -3.41
CA ARG A 35 8.25 -8.35 -3.34
C ARG A 35 8.39 -8.85 -1.91
N HIS A 36 9.08 -8.10 -1.06
CA HIS A 36 9.21 -8.45 0.36
C HIS A 36 7.84 -8.47 1.03
N ILE A 37 7.04 -7.40 0.90
CA ILE A 37 5.67 -7.32 1.45
C ILE A 37 4.85 -8.52 0.99
N TYR A 38 4.82 -8.79 -0.32
CA TYR A 38 4.08 -9.90 -0.89
C TYR A 38 4.44 -11.25 -0.27
N ARG A 39 5.75 -11.53 -0.12
CA ARG A 39 6.25 -12.76 0.53
C ARG A 39 5.85 -12.88 1.99
N GLN A 40 5.75 -11.77 2.72
CA GLN A 40 5.30 -11.76 4.11
C GLN A 40 3.80 -12.03 4.23
N LEU A 41 3.00 -11.43 3.34
CA LEU A 41 1.55 -11.66 3.28
C LEU A 41 1.22 -13.13 2.98
N LEU A 42 1.95 -13.77 2.06
CA LEU A 42 1.82 -15.21 1.81
C LEU A 42 2.11 -16.07 3.05
N LYS A 43 2.97 -15.59 3.96
CA LYS A 43 3.29 -16.22 5.24
C LYS A 43 2.33 -15.82 6.36
N LYS A 44 1.23 -15.12 6.04
CA LYS A 44 0.25 -14.58 6.99
C LYS A 44 0.88 -13.67 8.05
N ARG A 45 1.88 -12.87 7.64
CA ARG A 45 2.50 -11.83 8.45
C ARG A 45 2.12 -10.47 7.90
N ALA A 46 1.74 -9.56 8.77
CA ALA A 46 1.51 -8.17 8.40
C ALA A 46 2.84 -7.43 8.28
N VAL A 47 2.95 -6.49 7.36
CA VAL A 47 4.15 -5.68 7.16
C VAL A 47 3.82 -4.21 7.38
N ASP A 48 4.39 -3.63 8.43
CA ASP A 48 4.28 -2.20 8.70
C ASP A 48 5.39 -1.45 7.97
N ILE A 49 5.02 -0.59 7.02
CA ILE A 49 5.98 0.25 6.27
C ILE A 49 6.14 1.65 6.88
N GLY A 50 5.53 1.88 8.05
CA GLY A 50 5.64 3.12 8.83
C GLY A 50 4.52 4.12 8.60
N ILE A 51 3.93 4.20 7.40
CA ILE A 51 2.70 5.00 7.16
C ILE A 51 1.41 4.19 7.43
N GLY A 52 1.53 2.88 7.44
CA GLY A 52 0.45 1.91 7.60
C GLY A 52 0.99 0.50 7.36
N SER A 53 0.11 -0.48 7.45
CA SER A 53 0.50 -1.89 7.38
C SER A 53 -0.30 -2.66 6.34
N PHE A 54 0.38 -3.52 5.60
CA PHE A 54 -0.27 -4.53 4.77
C PHE A 54 -0.57 -5.75 5.61
N ALA A 55 -1.77 -6.30 5.51
CA ALA A 55 -2.16 -7.54 6.18
C ALA A 55 -3.15 -8.32 5.32
N VAL A 56 -3.25 -9.63 5.55
CA VAL A 56 -4.34 -10.45 5.03
C VAL A 56 -5.34 -10.62 6.16
N VAL A 57 -6.60 -10.28 5.92
CA VAL A 57 -7.67 -10.33 6.92
C VAL A 57 -8.77 -11.31 6.47
N PRO A 58 -9.30 -12.12 7.40
CA PRO A 58 -10.51 -12.90 7.14
C PRO A 58 -11.68 -11.97 6.82
N ALA A 59 -12.45 -12.31 5.80
CA ALA A 59 -13.66 -11.62 5.41
C ALA A 59 -14.72 -12.63 4.93
N GLN A 60 -15.93 -12.14 4.71
CA GLN A 60 -17.07 -12.91 4.27
C GLN A 60 -17.61 -12.28 3.00
N ALA A 61 -17.64 -13.04 1.91
CA ALA A 61 -18.21 -12.62 0.63
C ALA A 61 -19.68 -13.06 0.55
N SER A 62 -20.56 -12.16 0.15
CA SER A 62 -21.97 -12.45 -0.11
C SER A 62 -22.12 -12.91 -1.55
N VAL A 63 -22.44 -14.18 -1.75
CA VAL A 63 -22.61 -14.76 -3.08
C VAL A 63 -24.08 -15.07 -3.36
N ALA A 64 -24.41 -15.47 -4.60
CA ALA A 64 -25.78 -15.73 -4.99
C ALA A 64 -26.47 -16.76 -4.06
N GLU A 65 -27.81 -16.66 -3.98
CA GLU A 65 -28.65 -17.49 -3.09
C GLU A 65 -28.47 -17.21 -1.58
N GLY A 66 -27.86 -16.08 -1.22
CA GLY A 66 -27.67 -15.68 0.18
C GLY A 66 -26.62 -16.51 0.92
N LYS A 67 -25.79 -17.27 0.18
CA LYS A 67 -24.65 -17.99 0.74
C LYS A 67 -23.54 -16.99 1.08
N VAL A 68 -22.80 -17.30 2.13
CA VAL A 68 -21.66 -16.51 2.57
C VAL A 68 -20.41 -17.37 2.46
N LEU A 69 -19.39 -16.88 1.74
CA LEU A 69 -18.13 -17.59 1.56
C LEU A 69 -17.03 -16.93 2.40
N PRO A 70 -16.29 -17.70 3.22
CA PRO A 70 -15.10 -17.18 3.83
C PRO A 70 -14.05 -16.92 2.73
N VAL A 71 -13.44 -15.75 2.80
CA VAL A 71 -12.31 -15.35 1.95
C VAL A 71 -11.24 -14.71 2.81
N GLU A 72 -10.01 -14.73 2.33
CA GLU A 72 -8.94 -13.94 2.93
C GLU A 72 -8.56 -12.83 1.97
N ARG A 73 -8.81 -11.57 2.35
CA ARG A 73 -8.51 -10.41 1.51
C ARG A 73 -7.29 -9.66 2.02
N PRO A 74 -6.36 -9.24 1.15
CA PRO A 74 -5.35 -8.28 1.54
C PRO A 74 -5.98 -6.91 1.81
N MET A 75 -5.39 -6.19 2.75
CA MET A 75 -5.78 -4.84 3.14
C MET A 75 -4.54 -4.01 3.39
N PHE A 76 -4.62 -2.72 3.07
CA PHE A 76 -3.71 -1.71 3.61
C PHE A 76 -4.44 -0.97 4.74
N ILE A 77 -3.92 -1.06 5.95
CA ILE A 77 -4.49 -0.47 7.15
C ILE A 77 -3.65 0.75 7.52
N LEU A 78 -4.22 1.93 7.32
CA LEU A 78 -3.56 3.20 7.58
C LEU A 78 -3.23 3.33 9.08
N SER A 79 -2.05 3.87 9.40
CA SER A 79 -1.70 4.10 10.79
C SER A 79 -2.61 5.16 11.43
N LYS A 80 -3.10 4.89 12.64
CA LYS A 80 -3.99 5.80 13.38
C LYS A 80 -3.43 7.22 13.54
N PRO A 81 -2.13 7.42 13.86
CA PRO A 81 -1.58 8.77 13.99
C PRO A 81 -1.64 9.56 12.69
N LEU A 82 -1.28 8.96 11.55
CA LEU A 82 -1.41 9.64 10.25
C LEU A 82 -2.88 9.93 9.92
N LYS A 83 -3.78 8.97 10.18
CA LYS A 83 -5.23 9.14 9.98
C LYS A 83 -5.74 10.38 10.70
N MET A 84 -5.43 10.49 11.99
CA MET A 84 -5.87 11.61 12.83
C MET A 84 -5.19 12.92 12.44
N PHE A 85 -3.89 12.90 12.20
CA PHE A 85 -3.11 14.12 11.94
C PHE A 85 -3.47 14.78 10.61
N TYR A 86 -3.63 14.00 9.56
CA TYR A 86 -3.96 14.49 8.22
C TYR A 86 -5.47 14.55 7.93
N ASN A 87 -6.30 14.20 8.92
CA ASN A 87 -7.76 14.10 8.83
C ASN A 87 -8.20 13.21 7.64
N LEU A 88 -7.71 11.98 7.61
CA LEU A 88 -7.97 11.01 6.55
C LEU A 88 -9.11 10.07 6.91
N GLU A 89 -9.89 9.69 5.91
CA GLU A 89 -10.90 8.64 5.97
C GLU A 89 -10.32 7.34 5.42
N SER A 90 -10.57 6.24 6.10
CA SER A 90 -10.11 4.90 5.69
C SER A 90 -11.02 3.85 6.31
N ASP A 91 -10.99 2.63 5.77
CA ASP A 91 -11.60 1.45 6.39
C ASP A 91 -11.12 1.31 7.85
N GLU A 92 -12.05 0.93 8.76
CA GLU A 92 -11.80 0.74 10.20
C GLU A 92 -11.35 -0.69 10.54
N THR A 93 -11.18 -1.54 9.54
CA THR A 93 -10.69 -2.91 9.67
C THR A 93 -9.36 -2.91 10.42
N LYS A 94 -9.26 -3.80 11.40
CA LYS A 94 -8.05 -3.98 12.20
C LYS A 94 -7.33 -5.25 11.76
N ILE A 95 -6.01 -5.25 11.96
CA ILE A 95 -5.21 -6.46 11.86
C ILE A 95 -5.66 -7.40 13.00
N PRO A 96 -5.94 -8.68 12.73
CA PRO A 96 -6.22 -9.66 13.77
C PRO A 96 -5.07 -9.74 14.78
N ASP A 97 -5.38 -9.81 16.08
CA ASP A 97 -4.38 -9.72 17.16
C ASP A 97 -3.34 -10.86 17.10
N GLU A 98 -3.71 -12.00 16.54
CA GLU A 98 -2.85 -13.16 16.30
C GLU A 98 -1.88 -13.00 15.13
N THR A 99 -2.07 -11.99 14.26
CA THR A 99 -1.25 -11.79 13.06
C THR A 99 0.07 -11.13 13.43
N PRO A 100 1.24 -11.79 13.21
CA PRO A 100 2.52 -11.17 13.50
C PRO A 100 2.75 -9.96 12.61
N VAL A 101 3.02 -8.80 13.21
CA VAL A 101 3.41 -7.57 12.49
C VAL A 101 4.94 -7.49 12.44
N VAL A 102 5.50 -7.47 11.24
CA VAL A 102 6.94 -7.36 11.01
C VAL A 102 7.28 -6.03 10.34
N GLN A 103 8.51 -5.59 10.53
CA GLN A 103 9.09 -4.45 9.80
C GLN A 103 9.77 -4.97 8.51
N PRO A 104 9.99 -4.11 7.50
CA PRO A 104 10.68 -4.50 6.29
C PRO A 104 12.11 -4.96 6.57
N ASP A 105 12.50 -6.08 5.96
CA ASP A 105 13.88 -6.56 6.01
C ASP A 105 14.71 -5.84 4.94
N TYR A 106 15.35 -4.74 5.32
CA TYR A 106 16.16 -3.93 4.40
C TYR A 106 17.41 -4.66 3.91
N GLU A 107 17.92 -5.65 4.64
CA GLU A 107 19.05 -6.47 4.20
C GLU A 107 18.61 -7.40 3.06
N GLU A 108 17.46 -8.08 3.20
CA GLU A 108 16.87 -8.89 2.12
C GLU A 108 16.57 -8.02 0.88
N ILE A 109 16.02 -6.82 1.06
CA ILE A 109 15.69 -5.92 -0.04
C ILE A 109 16.97 -5.42 -0.75
N ALA A 110 18.00 -5.05 0.02
CA ALA A 110 19.30 -4.64 -0.50
C ALA A 110 19.96 -5.73 -1.35
N ALA A 111 20.00 -6.96 -0.84
CA ALA A 111 20.54 -8.11 -1.57
C ALA A 111 19.83 -8.33 -2.92
N ASN A 112 18.50 -8.19 -2.95
CA ASN A 112 17.72 -8.37 -4.18
C ASN A 112 17.86 -7.20 -5.18
N THR A 113 18.08 -5.99 -4.69
CA THR A 113 18.13 -4.78 -5.52
C THR A 113 19.55 -4.40 -5.92
N HIS A 114 20.56 -5.04 -5.33
CA HIS A 114 21.99 -4.76 -5.52
C HIS A 114 22.39 -3.34 -5.09
N PHE A 115 21.63 -2.77 -4.15
CA PHE A 115 21.99 -1.54 -3.46
C PHE A 115 22.56 -1.85 -2.09
N ARG A 116 23.24 -0.88 -1.50
CA ARG A 116 23.59 -0.93 -0.08
C ARG A 116 22.32 -0.82 0.77
N GLN A 117 22.30 -1.48 1.91
CA GLN A 117 21.17 -1.43 2.85
C GLN A 117 20.82 0.01 3.24
N GLU A 118 21.83 0.85 3.50
CA GLU A 118 21.62 2.24 3.88
C GLU A 118 20.83 3.02 2.79
N ILE A 119 21.20 2.82 1.52
CA ILE A 119 20.55 3.48 0.38
C ILE A 119 19.10 2.99 0.22
N VAL A 120 18.85 1.69 0.41
CA VAL A 120 17.49 1.12 0.36
C VAL A 120 16.62 1.73 1.46
N GLU A 121 17.12 1.73 2.70
CA GLU A 121 16.38 2.25 3.85
C GLU A 121 16.08 3.75 3.68
N GLN A 122 17.08 4.54 3.29
CA GLN A 122 16.92 5.97 3.07
C GLN A 122 15.96 6.26 1.91
N CYS A 123 16.08 5.57 0.78
CA CYS A 123 15.16 5.72 -0.36
C CYS A 123 13.71 5.43 0.06
N VAL A 124 13.46 4.36 0.83
CA VAL A 124 12.13 4.05 1.35
C VAL A 124 11.62 5.17 2.26
N GLN A 125 12.43 5.59 3.22
CA GLN A 125 12.05 6.61 4.20
C GLN A 125 11.78 7.96 3.55
N GLU A 126 12.62 8.38 2.60
CA GLU A 126 12.46 9.64 1.85
C GLU A 126 11.24 9.58 0.92
N THR A 127 10.96 8.44 0.28
CA THR A 127 9.74 8.30 -0.54
C THR A 127 8.48 8.40 0.32
N LEU A 128 8.51 7.84 1.54
CA LEU A 128 7.40 7.96 2.50
C LEU A 128 7.25 9.37 3.06
N LEU A 129 8.35 10.13 3.17
CA LEU A 129 8.30 11.56 3.46
C LEU A 129 7.63 12.34 2.32
N CYS A 130 7.93 12.01 1.05
CA CYS A 130 7.22 12.59 -0.10
C CYS A 130 5.71 12.29 -0.05
N PHE A 131 5.33 11.05 0.30
CA PHE A 131 3.93 10.67 0.51
C PHE A 131 3.27 11.54 1.59
N ALA A 132 3.90 11.65 2.77
CA ALA A 132 3.40 12.48 3.87
C ALA A 132 3.34 13.98 3.51
N GLY A 133 4.28 14.47 2.72
CA GLY A 133 4.30 15.83 2.20
C GLY A 133 3.11 16.12 1.28
N ALA A 134 2.76 15.17 0.40
CA ALA A 134 1.55 15.27 -0.43
C ALA A 134 0.27 15.31 0.43
N LEU A 135 0.20 14.49 1.49
CA LEU A 135 -0.95 14.50 2.42
C LEU A 135 -1.11 15.83 3.16
N ARG A 136 0.01 16.44 3.59
CA ARG A 136 0.04 17.76 4.23
C ARG A 136 -0.51 18.82 3.30
N ASP A 137 -0.05 18.81 2.06
CA ASP A 137 -0.44 19.79 1.03
C ASP A 137 -1.85 19.55 0.48
N ASN A 138 -2.58 18.57 1.01
CA ASN A 138 -3.89 18.13 0.51
C ASN A 138 -3.87 17.71 -0.96
N LYS A 139 -2.71 17.29 -1.47
CA LYS A 139 -2.57 16.78 -2.84
C LYS A 139 -3.08 15.35 -2.90
N GLU A 140 -3.64 15.00 -4.05
CA GLU A 140 -3.90 13.60 -4.36
C GLU A 140 -2.59 12.85 -4.57
N VAL A 141 -2.52 11.61 -4.08
CA VAL A 141 -1.33 10.77 -4.21
C VAL A 141 -1.72 9.36 -4.64
N GLU A 142 -0.95 8.79 -5.55
CA GLU A 142 -0.99 7.38 -5.93
C GLU A 142 0.35 6.76 -5.61
N PHE A 143 0.33 5.59 -4.97
CA PHE A 143 1.51 4.82 -4.65
C PHE A 143 1.35 3.40 -5.20
N SER A 144 2.10 3.11 -6.26
CA SER A 144 2.12 1.81 -6.91
C SER A 144 3.06 0.83 -6.21
N PHE A 145 2.53 -0.33 -5.82
CA PHE A 145 3.28 -1.46 -5.27
C PHE A 145 3.29 -2.58 -6.31
N ARG A 146 4.45 -2.80 -6.95
CA ARG A 146 4.59 -3.73 -8.08
C ARG A 146 4.20 -5.15 -7.67
N GLY A 147 3.24 -5.73 -8.38
CA GLY A 147 2.73 -7.08 -8.11
C GLY A 147 1.71 -7.15 -6.98
N ILE A 148 1.43 -6.04 -6.28
CA ILE A 148 0.43 -5.99 -5.21
C ILE A 148 -0.77 -5.17 -5.65
N GLY A 149 -0.58 -3.90 -6.03
CA GLY A 149 -1.68 -2.98 -6.25
C GLY A 149 -1.31 -1.50 -6.15
N ILE A 150 -2.31 -0.64 -6.00
CA ILE A 150 -2.17 0.82 -5.94
C ILE A 150 -2.90 1.35 -4.70
N LEU A 151 -2.15 2.06 -3.86
CA LEU A 151 -2.66 2.86 -2.76
C LEU A 151 -2.94 4.27 -3.27
N ALA A 152 -4.15 4.76 -3.10
CA ALA A 152 -4.53 6.11 -3.50
C ALA A 152 -5.06 6.90 -2.30
N VAL A 153 -4.80 8.20 -2.28
CA VAL A 153 -5.47 9.14 -1.39
C VAL A 153 -6.09 10.25 -2.24
N ARG A 154 -7.41 10.34 -2.23
CA ARG A 154 -8.20 11.33 -2.97
C ARG A 154 -9.24 11.95 -2.08
N ASN A 155 -9.37 13.27 -2.08
CA ASN A 155 -10.33 13.99 -1.23
C ASN A 155 -10.30 13.50 0.23
N LYS A 156 -9.09 13.27 0.77
CA LYS A 156 -8.84 12.71 2.12
C LYS A 156 -9.28 11.26 2.36
N VAL A 157 -9.81 10.57 1.36
CA VAL A 157 -10.15 9.15 1.45
C VAL A 157 -8.98 8.30 0.99
N VAL A 158 -8.55 7.37 1.83
CA VAL A 158 -7.52 6.37 1.52
C VAL A 158 -8.19 5.12 0.98
N SER A 159 -7.79 4.70 -0.22
CA SER A 159 -8.23 3.47 -0.85
C SER A 159 -7.03 2.64 -1.30
N MET A 160 -7.13 1.32 -1.18
CA MET A 160 -6.15 0.38 -1.71
C MET A 160 -6.87 -0.57 -2.65
N THR A 161 -6.37 -0.64 -3.88
CA THR A 161 -6.82 -1.62 -4.88
C THR A 161 -5.68 -2.59 -5.17
N PHE A 162 -6.02 -3.84 -5.42
CA PHE A 162 -5.07 -4.95 -5.56
C PHE A 162 -5.18 -5.57 -6.95
N LEU A 163 -4.04 -6.03 -7.47
CA LEU A 163 -4.03 -6.83 -8.68
C LEU A 163 -4.76 -8.16 -8.43
N ASP A 164 -5.50 -8.63 -9.43
CA ASP A 164 -6.23 -9.90 -9.40
C ASP A 164 -5.34 -11.08 -9.00
N GLY A 165 -4.14 -11.20 -9.57
CA GLY A 165 -3.19 -12.24 -9.20
C GLY A 165 -2.80 -12.21 -7.71
N CYS A 166 -2.64 -11.01 -7.14
CA CYS A 166 -2.35 -10.84 -5.72
C CYS A 166 -3.53 -11.28 -4.83
N LEU A 167 -4.76 -10.91 -5.20
CA LEU A 167 -5.97 -11.31 -4.48
C LEU A 167 -6.14 -12.83 -4.46
N LEU A 168 -5.96 -13.47 -5.63
CA LEU A 168 -6.18 -14.91 -5.79
C LEU A 168 -5.11 -15.74 -5.08
N GLU A 169 -3.84 -15.34 -5.11
CA GLU A 169 -2.75 -16.09 -4.46
C GLU A 169 -2.76 -15.95 -2.93
N LEU A 170 -3.24 -14.83 -2.38
CA LEU A 170 -3.28 -14.61 -0.92
C LEU A 170 -4.46 -15.31 -0.23
N ASP A 171 -5.51 -15.63 -0.97
CA ASP A 171 -6.67 -16.37 -0.47
C ASP A 171 -6.42 -17.87 -0.44
N THR A 172 -6.22 -18.42 0.75
CA THR A 172 -6.00 -19.87 0.92
C THR A 172 -7.31 -20.66 0.94
N THR A 173 -8.46 -19.99 0.99
CA THR A 173 -9.77 -20.65 0.97
C THR A 173 -10.18 -21.13 -0.43
N GLY A 174 -9.59 -20.54 -1.47
CA GLY A 174 -9.94 -20.80 -2.88
C GLY A 174 -11.28 -20.20 -3.32
N ASN A 175 -11.91 -19.39 -2.46
CA ASN A 175 -13.22 -18.79 -2.73
C ASN A 175 -13.12 -17.40 -3.38
N MET A 176 -11.94 -16.76 -3.37
CA MET A 176 -11.76 -15.39 -3.86
C MET A 176 -12.25 -15.20 -5.30
N LEU A 177 -11.95 -16.13 -6.22
CA LEU A 177 -12.42 -15.99 -7.60
C LEU A 177 -13.94 -15.93 -7.68
N LYS A 178 -14.62 -16.82 -6.97
CA LYS A 178 -16.09 -16.84 -6.93
C LYS A 178 -16.64 -15.58 -6.26
N ALA A 179 -16.01 -15.15 -5.17
CA ALA A 179 -16.35 -13.93 -4.47
C ALA A 179 -16.23 -12.69 -5.38
N LEU A 180 -15.17 -12.58 -6.18
CA LEU A 180 -15.02 -11.51 -7.16
C LEU A 180 -16.12 -11.56 -8.24
N LEU A 181 -16.54 -12.74 -8.68
CA LEU A 181 -17.59 -12.83 -9.71
C LEU A 181 -19.00 -12.51 -9.20
N GLU A 182 -19.26 -12.74 -7.92
CA GLU A 182 -20.63 -12.72 -7.36
C GLU A 182 -20.87 -11.62 -6.30
N ASP A 183 -19.82 -11.07 -5.68
CA ASP A 183 -19.91 -10.01 -4.66
C ASP A 183 -19.33 -8.68 -5.16
N PRO A 184 -20.18 -7.65 -5.42
CA PRO A 184 -19.73 -6.33 -5.82
C PRO A 184 -18.76 -5.66 -4.84
N SER A 185 -18.86 -5.97 -3.55
CA SER A 185 -17.95 -5.41 -2.54
C SER A 185 -16.53 -5.96 -2.70
N MET A 186 -16.39 -7.23 -3.10
CA MET A 186 -15.09 -7.84 -3.36
C MET A 186 -14.50 -7.32 -4.68
N MET A 187 -15.34 -7.05 -5.69
CA MET A 187 -14.87 -6.43 -6.94
C MET A 187 -14.27 -5.04 -6.74
N SER A 188 -14.72 -4.28 -5.75
CA SER A 188 -14.15 -2.97 -5.43
C SER A 188 -12.67 -3.03 -4.99
N LEU A 189 -12.18 -4.21 -4.61
CA LEU A 189 -10.78 -4.44 -4.26
C LEU A 189 -9.88 -4.60 -5.47
N VAL A 190 -10.42 -4.86 -6.66
CA VAL A 190 -9.63 -5.14 -7.86
C VAL A 190 -9.15 -3.84 -8.50
N ALA A 191 -7.85 -3.75 -8.76
CA ALA A 191 -7.27 -2.67 -9.54
C ALA A 191 -7.58 -2.90 -11.02
N PHE A 192 -8.58 -2.19 -11.59
CA PHE A 192 -8.80 -2.19 -13.03
C PHE A 192 -7.92 -1.14 -13.72
N PRO A 193 -7.13 -1.53 -14.74
CA PRO A 193 -6.48 -0.57 -15.60
C PRO A 193 -7.54 0.31 -16.29
N GLY A 194 -7.60 1.60 -15.93
CA GLY A 194 -8.45 2.60 -16.60
C GLY A 194 -9.95 2.61 -16.26
N GLN A 195 -10.43 1.74 -15.35
CA GLN A 195 -11.83 1.71 -14.90
C GLN A 195 -11.97 1.55 -13.38
N ASN A 196 -11.21 2.33 -12.63
CA ASN A 196 -11.56 2.58 -11.24
C ASN A 196 -12.21 3.96 -11.19
N ASP A 197 -13.15 4.21 -10.26
CA ASP A 197 -13.60 5.59 -9.99
C ASP A 197 -12.42 6.54 -9.65
N PHE A 198 -11.27 5.94 -9.33
CA PHE A 198 -9.97 6.55 -9.04
C PHE A 198 -9.03 6.72 -10.24
N SER A 199 -9.35 6.20 -11.43
CA SER A 199 -8.59 6.43 -12.68
C SER A 199 -9.09 7.63 -13.48
N ARG A 200 -10.00 8.43 -12.90
CA ARG A 200 -10.25 9.79 -13.41
C ARG A 200 -9.00 10.61 -13.17
N ILE A 201 -8.41 11.07 -14.27
CA ILE A 201 -7.38 12.12 -14.27
C ILE A 201 -7.93 13.26 -13.40
N SER A 202 -7.39 13.42 -12.19
CA SER A 202 -7.67 14.58 -11.37
C SER A 202 -7.32 15.83 -12.18
N GLN A 203 -8.16 16.86 -12.07
CA GLN A 203 -7.87 18.15 -12.70
C GLN A 203 -6.64 18.83 -12.06
N ASP A 204 -6.26 18.40 -10.85
CA ASP A 204 -5.01 18.76 -10.16
C ASP A 204 -3.91 17.69 -10.36
N GLU A 205 -2.65 18.13 -10.33
CA GLU A 205 -1.46 17.29 -10.51
C GLU A 205 -1.36 16.20 -9.41
N VAL A 206 -1.72 14.96 -9.76
CA VAL A 206 -1.59 13.80 -8.86
C VAL A 206 -0.12 13.50 -8.62
N VAL A 207 0.27 13.36 -7.35
CA VAL A 207 1.61 12.90 -6.98
C VAL A 207 1.68 11.39 -7.16
N THR A 208 2.41 10.92 -8.17
CA THR A 208 2.65 9.48 -8.37
C THR A 208 3.93 9.05 -7.66
N LEU A 209 3.89 7.94 -6.92
CA LEU A 209 5.01 7.31 -6.25
C LEU A 209 5.07 5.81 -6.62
N PRO A 210 6.25 5.20 -6.68
CA PRO A 210 7.58 5.81 -6.53
C PRO A 210 7.99 6.62 -7.78
N ARG A 211 8.64 7.77 -7.62
CA ARG A 211 9.22 8.55 -8.72
C ARG A 211 10.50 9.27 -8.32
#